data_AF-A0AAV8CKP5-F1
#
_entry.id   AF-A0AAV8CKP5-F1
#
_cell.length_a   1.000
_cell.length_b   1.000
_cell.length_c   1.000
_cell.angle_alpha   90.00
_cell.angle_beta   90.00
_cell.angle_gamma   90.00
#
_symmetry.space_group_name_H-M   'P 1'
#
loop_
_entity.id
_entity.type
_entity.pdbx_description
1 polymer ?
#
loop_
_entity_poly.entity_id
_entity_poly.type
_entity_poly.pdbx_seq_one_letter_code
_entity_poly.pdbx_strand_id
1 'polypeptide(L)'
;MEENFDPDLIHAIFRLVWSRRNKKVEGNQGIDLEGGAGTSKKTRATTANASALKVSCELLRLFVAEAIQRAALIAEAEGIDIIEPTHLERVLPQLLLDF
;
A
#
# COMPACT_ATOMS: atom_id res chain seq x y z
N MET A 1 12.98 10.07 18.82
CA MET A 1 11.92 10.35 17.82
C MET A 1 11.79 9.05 17.06
N GLU A 2 10.64 8.37 17.09
CA GLU A 2 10.46 7.12 16.34
C GLU A 2 10.76 7.41 14.86
N GLU A 3 11.63 6.60 14.25
CA GLU A 3 11.90 6.71 12.81
C GLU A 3 10.60 6.39 12.06
N ASN A 4 10.13 7.33 11.25
CA ASN A 4 8.93 7.17 10.43
C ASN A 4 9.30 7.28 8.94
N PHE A 5 8.42 6.81 8.07
CA PHE A 5 8.58 6.90 6.63
C PHE A 5 8.63 8.36 6.17
N ASP A 6 9.55 8.62 5.23
CA ASP A 6 9.61 9.90 4.51
C ASP A 6 8.33 10.10 3.68
N PRO A 7 7.59 11.21 3.85
CA PRO A 7 6.41 11.54 3.06
C PRO A 7 6.65 11.50 1.54
N ASP A 8 7.84 11.87 1.07
CA ASP A 8 8.16 11.86 -0.36
C ASP A 8 8.29 10.42 -0.90
N LEU A 9 8.84 9.50 -0.09
CA LEU A 9 8.85 8.08 -0.40
C LEU A 9 7.43 7.51 -0.48
N ILE A 10 6.57 7.82 0.50
CA ILE A 10 5.18 7.35 0.50
C ILE A 10 4.42 7.89 -0.73
N HIS A 11 4.63 9.17 -1.05
CA HIS A 11 4.04 9.77 -2.24
C HIS A 11 4.54 9.09 -3.53
N ALA A 12 5.83 8.72 -3.61
CA ALA A 12 6.38 7.99 -4.74
C ALA A 12 5.75 6.59 -4.89
N ILE A 13 5.54 5.86 -3.79
CA ILE A 13 4.85 4.55 -3.77
C ILE A 13 3.42 4.72 -4.31
N PHE A 14 2.67 5.69 -3.80
CA PHE A 14 1.30 5.93 -4.25
C PHE A 14 1.24 6.32 -5.74
N ARG A 15 2.13 7.22 -6.18
CA ARG A 15 2.21 7.64 -7.59
C ARG A 15 2.52 6.46 -8.52
N LEU A 16 3.38 5.53 -8.11
CA LEU A 16 3.68 4.33 -8.88
C LEU A 16 2.43 3.49 -9.11
N VAL A 17 1.62 3.26 -8.06
CA VAL A 17 0.39 2.46 -8.15
C VAL A 17 -0.68 3.18 -8.98
N TRP A 18 -0.90 4.47 -8.75
CA TRP A 18 -1.89 5.26 -9.51
C TRP A 18 -1.53 5.35 -11.00
N SER A 19 -0.25 5.53 -11.33
CA SER A 19 0.22 5.58 -12.73
C SER A 19 -0.02 4.27 -13.46
N ARG A 20 0.20 3.12 -12.78
CA ARG A 20 -0.10 1.79 -13.32
C ARG A 20 -1.61 1.61 -13.55
N ARG A 21 -2.44 2.10 -12.64
CA ARG A 21 -3.90 2.02 -12.77
C ARG A 21 -4.42 2.84 -13.95
N ASN A 22 -3.93 4.06 -14.13
CA ASN A 22 -4.37 4.92 -15.23
C ASN A 22 -4.04 4.33 -16.62
N LYS A 23 -2.86 3.73 -16.77
CA LYS A 23 -2.47 3.04 -18.02
C LYS A 23 -3.36 1.85 -18.36
N LYS A 24 -3.80 1.07 -17.36
CA LYS A 24 -4.74 -0.05 -17.58
C LYS A 24 -6.12 0.45 -18.05
N VAL A 25 -6.58 1.60 -17.57
CA VAL A 25 -7.86 2.21 -17.97
C VAL A 25 -7.82 2.72 -19.41
N GLU A 26 -6.68 3.22 -19.88
CA GLU A 26 -6.51 3.63 -21.29
C GLU A 26 -6.43 2.43 -22.24
N GLY A 27 -5.78 1.34 -21.84
CA GLY A 27 -5.69 0.12 -22.66
C GLY A 27 -7.01 -0.68 -22.81
N ASN A 28 -7.92 -0.56 -21.85
CA ASN A 28 -9.23 -1.24 -21.88
C ASN A 28 -10.32 -0.47 -22.66
N GLN A 29 -10.01 0.74 -23.16
CA GLN A 29 -10.91 1.52 -24.03
C GLN A 29 -10.75 1.20 -25.52
N GLY A 30 -9.91 0.21 -25.87
CA GLY A 30 -9.63 -0.18 -27.26
C GLY A 30 -10.58 -1.20 -27.88
N ILE A 31 -11.58 -1.69 -27.14
CA ILE A 31 -12.58 -2.64 -27.63
C ILE A 31 -13.94 -2.21 -27.07
N ASP A 32 -14.61 -1.26 -27.74
CA ASP A 32 -16.06 -1.27 -27.96
C ASP A 32 -16.53 0.03 -28.66
N LEU A 33 -16.91 -0.16 -29.93
CA LEU A 33 -17.93 0.53 -30.71
C LEU A 33 -17.82 2.04 -30.97
N GLU A 34 -17.71 2.34 -32.27
CA GLU A 34 -17.87 3.66 -32.86
C GLU A 34 -19.17 4.37 -32.43
N GLY A 35 -19.06 5.66 -32.13
CA GLY A 35 -20.17 6.60 -32.20
C GLY A 35 -20.27 7.57 -31.02
N GLY A 36 -19.76 8.80 -31.20
CA GLY A 36 -20.27 9.96 -30.47
C GLY A 36 -19.25 10.78 -29.69
N ALA A 37 -18.99 12.00 -30.20
CA ALA A 37 -18.55 13.20 -29.49
C ALA A 37 -17.44 13.04 -28.42
N GLY A 38 -16.20 13.26 -28.87
CA GLY A 38 -15.04 13.40 -28.01
C GLY A 38 -15.19 14.55 -27.00
N THR A 39 -15.57 14.20 -25.77
CA THR A 39 -15.12 14.96 -24.60
C THR A 39 -13.82 14.29 -24.17
N SER A 40 -12.70 14.98 -24.40
CA SER A 40 -11.40 14.59 -23.88
C SER A 40 -11.52 14.60 -22.35
N LYS A 41 -11.91 13.47 -21.75
CA LYS A 41 -11.93 13.28 -20.30
C LYS A 41 -10.48 13.34 -19.86
N LYS A 42 -10.02 14.55 -19.57
CA LYS A 42 -8.69 14.81 -19.01
C LYS A 42 -8.71 14.17 -17.63
N THR A 43 -8.36 12.88 -17.57
CA THR A 43 -8.37 12.08 -16.36
C THR A 43 -7.50 12.78 -15.34
N ARG A 44 -8.15 13.43 -14.36
CA ARG A 44 -7.45 14.15 -13.30
C ARG A 44 -6.49 13.17 -12.63
N ALA A 45 -5.20 13.50 -12.66
CA ALA A 45 -4.20 12.68 -12.00
C ALA A 45 -4.52 12.60 -10.50
N THR A 46 -4.66 11.38 -9.98
CA THR A 46 -4.83 11.13 -8.55
C THR A 46 -3.58 11.60 -7.81
N THR A 47 -3.78 12.30 -6.69
CA THR A 47 -2.71 12.85 -5.84
C THR A 47 -3.14 12.81 -4.37
N ALA A 48 -2.19 12.95 -3.45
CA ALA A 48 -2.43 13.08 -2.01
C ALA A 48 -1.92 14.42 -1.49
N ASN A 49 -2.67 15.02 -0.56
CA ASN A 49 -2.24 16.24 0.13
C ASN A 49 -1.28 15.91 1.28
N ALA A 50 -0.63 16.94 1.84
CA ALA A 50 0.38 16.77 2.89
C ALA A 50 -0.16 16.08 4.17
N SER A 51 -1.41 16.31 4.57
CA SER A 51 -1.97 15.66 5.76
C SER A 51 -2.23 14.17 5.51
N ALA A 52 -2.75 13.83 4.33
CA ALA A 52 -2.96 12.45 3.92
C ALA A 52 -1.63 11.69 3.84
N LEU A 53 -0.57 12.32 3.34
CA LEU A 53 0.77 11.71 3.32
C LEU A 53 1.29 11.44 4.73
N LYS A 54 1.18 12.41 5.65
CA LYS A 54 1.59 12.20 7.06
C LYS A 54 0.87 11.04 7.73
N VAL A 55 -0.46 10.97 7.57
CA VAL A 55 -1.25 9.86 8.12
C VAL A 55 -0.87 8.54 7.45
N SER A 56 -0.56 8.56 6.16
CA SER A 56 -0.13 7.37 5.43
C SER A 56 1.24 6.86 5.89
N CYS A 57 2.16 7.75 6.27
CA CYS A 57 3.41 7.37 6.92
C CYS A 57 3.15 6.62 8.23
N GLU A 58 2.28 7.17 9.09
CA GLU A 58 1.89 6.50 10.35
C GLU A 58 1.20 5.15 10.10
N LEU A 59 0.30 5.08 9.12
CA LEU A 59 -0.39 3.83 8.78
C LEU A 59 0.61 2.72 8.39
N LEU A 60 1.57 3.04 7.51
CA LEU A 60 2.58 2.07 7.08
C LEU A 60 3.53 1.70 8.21
N ARG A 61 3.88 2.65 9.08
CA ARG A 61 4.69 2.38 10.28
C ARG A 61 3.98 1.42 11.21
N LEU A 62 2.69 1.64 11.49
CA LEU A 62 1.87 0.77 12.32
C LEU A 62 1.71 -0.62 11.67
N PHE A 63 1.46 -0.69 10.36
CA PHE A 63 1.37 -1.96 9.64
C PHE A 63 2.64 -2.81 9.81
N VAL A 64 3.83 -2.22 9.64
CA VAL A 64 5.11 -2.92 9.80
C VAL A 64 5.35 -3.29 11.27
N ALA A 65 5.08 -2.38 12.21
CA ALA A 65 5.25 -2.64 13.64
C ALA A 65 4.35 -3.81 14.11
N GLU A 66 3.08 -3.82 13.70
CA GLU A 66 2.13 -4.90 14.00
C GLU A 66 2.59 -6.24 13.42
N ALA A 67 3.07 -6.25 12.17
CA ALA A 67 3.60 -7.45 11.55
C ALA A 67 4.77 -8.05 12.37
N ILE A 68 5.72 -7.21 12.77
CA ILE A 68 6.90 -7.62 13.55
C ILE A 68 6.51 -8.08 14.96
N GLN A 69 5.68 -7.31 15.66
CA GLN A 69 5.28 -7.62 17.03
C GLN A 69 4.51 -8.95 17.10
N ARG A 70 3.56 -9.17 16.18
CA ARG A 70 2.81 -10.43 16.15
C ARG A 70 3.70 -11.62 15.81
N ALA A 71 4.64 -11.46 14.86
CA ALA A 71 5.58 -12.51 14.53
C ALA A 71 6.55 -12.81 15.69
N ALA A 72 7.01 -11.78 16.43
CA ALA A 72 7.78 -11.94 17.65
C ALA A 72 7.04 -12.73 18.73
N LEU A 73 5.74 -12.47 18.94
CA LEU A 73 4.93 -13.22 19.91
C LEU A 73 4.86 -14.72 19.59
N ILE A 74 4.81 -15.09 18.30
CA ILE A 74 4.88 -16.50 17.90
C ILE A 74 6.26 -17.08 18.17
N ALA A 75 7.33 -16.37 17.78
CA ALA A 75 8.70 -16.82 18.01
C ALA A 75 8.98 -17.05 19.51
N GLU A 76 8.56 -16.11 20.36
CA GLU A 76 8.70 -16.19 21.81
C GLU A 76 7.94 -17.40 22.38
N ALA A 77 6.71 -17.64 21.91
CA ALA A 77 5.92 -18.81 22.32
C ALA A 77 6.56 -20.14 21.90
N GLU A 78 7.37 -20.14 20.84
CA GLU A 78 8.14 -21.30 20.36
C GLU A 78 9.54 -21.39 21.01
N GLY A 79 9.91 -20.44 21.87
CA GLY A 79 11.22 -20.37 22.52
C GLY A 79 12.35 -19.99 21.55
N ILE A 80 12.02 -19.36 20.43
CA ILE A 80 12.94 -18.92 19.38
C ILE A 80 13.22 -17.42 19.58
N ASP A 81 14.49 -17.04 19.61
CA ASP A 81 14.96 -15.67 19.85
C ASP A 81 15.05 -14.82 18.57
N ILE A 82 14.86 -15.43 17.40
CA ILE A 82 14.92 -14.80 16.09
C ILE A 82 13.58 -14.99 15.36
N ILE A 83 13.03 -13.90 14.82
CA ILE A 83 11.84 -13.98 13.96
C ILE A 83 12.22 -14.65 12.64
N GLU A 84 11.79 -15.90 12.47
CA GLU A 84 11.81 -16.61 11.19
C GLU A 84 10.63 -16.23 10.27
N PRO A 85 10.76 -16.43 8.94
CA PRO A 85 9.69 -16.16 7.98
C PRO A 85 8.38 -16.89 8.28
N THR A 86 8.47 -18.10 8.83
CA THR A 86 7.33 -18.94 9.22
C THR A 86 6.43 -18.28 10.27
N HIS A 87 7.00 -17.50 11.18
CA HIS A 87 6.24 -16.73 12.16
C HIS A 87 5.41 -15.63 11.48
N LEU A 88 5.99 -14.94 10.49
CA LEU A 88 5.28 -13.91 9.73
C LEU A 88 4.15 -14.54 8.89
N GLU A 89 4.41 -15.67 8.23
CA GLU A 89 3.40 -16.39 7.44
C GLU A 89 2.17 -16.78 8.26
N ARG A 90 2.36 -17.15 9.54
CA ARG A 90 1.25 -17.49 10.46
C ARG A 90 0.39 -16.30 10.84
N VAL A 91 0.97 -15.10 10.99
CA VAL A 91 0.22 -13.88 11.37
C VAL A 91 -0.37 -13.16 10.16
N LEU A 92 0.15 -13.42 8.97
CA LEU A 92 -0.20 -12.73 7.73
C LEU A 92 -1.72 -12.73 7.43
N PRO A 93 -2.47 -13.85 7.58
CA PRO A 93 -3.90 -13.83 7.31
C PRO A 93 -4.66 -12.82 8.18
N GLN A 94 -4.37 -12.76 9.48
CA GLN A 94 -5.02 -11.81 10.37
C GLN A 94 -4.52 -10.39 10.15
N LEU A 95 -3.22 -10.21 9.90
CA LEU A 95 -2.64 -8.90 9.58
C LEU A 95 -3.32 -8.27 8.36
N LEU A 96 -3.62 -9.06 7.33
CA LEU A 96 -4.32 -8.59 6.12
C LEU A 96 -5.84 -8.42 6.29
N LEU A 97 -6.43 -8.92 7.38
CA LEU A 97 -7.83 -8.66 7.72
C LEU A 97 -7.99 -7.35 8.51
N ASP A 98 -6.96 -6.98 9.28
CA ASP A 98 -6.98 -5.78 10.11
C ASP A 98 -6.70 -4.49 9.30
N PHE A 99 -6.12 -4.62 8.10
CA PHE A 99 -5.71 -3.52 7.20
C PHE A 99 -6.32 -3.67 5.80
#